data_AF-A0A531LKC6-F1
#
_entry.id   AF-A0A531LKC6-F1
#
_cell.length_a   1.000
_cell.length_b   1.000
_cell.length_c   1.000
_cell.angle_alpha   90.00
_cell.angle_beta   90.00
_cell.angle_gamma   90.00
#
_symmetry.space_group_name_H-M   'P 1'
#
loop_
_entity.id
_entity.type
_entity.pdbx_description
1 polymer ?
#
loop_
_entity_poly.entity_id
_entity_poly.type
_entity_poly.pdbx_seq_one_letter_code
_entity_poly.pdbx_strand_id
1 'polypeptide(L)'
;HSGNNPHDYFGFVNPPVVHASTVLFPNAAAMAARNQKYTYGTRGTPTTDALAQAIDALEGSAGTIVVPSGLAAVTIPLLAFVSA
;
A
#
# COMPACT_ATOMS: atom_id res chain seq x y z
N HIS A 1 9.73 -10.65 11.33
CA HIS A 1 9.43 -9.26 11.74
C HIS A 1 9.23 -8.30 10.55
N SER A 2 9.33 -8.76 9.29
CA SER A 2 9.17 -7.91 8.10
C SER A 2 7.78 -7.27 7.99
N GLY A 3 7.70 -6.07 7.42
CA GLY A 3 6.45 -5.30 7.23
C GLY A 3 5.91 -4.58 8.47
N ASN A 4 6.50 -4.79 9.65
CA ASN A 4 6.05 -4.21 10.91
C ASN A 4 7.15 -3.37 11.56
N ASN A 5 6.89 -2.07 11.76
CA ASN A 5 7.74 -1.19 12.58
C ASN A 5 6.92 -0.61 13.74
N PRO A 6 7.00 -1.19 14.95
CA PRO A 6 6.20 -0.75 16.10
C PRO A 6 6.39 0.73 16.49
N HIS A 7 7.56 1.31 16.20
CA HIS A 7 7.83 2.72 16.51
C HIS A 7 7.02 3.69 15.67
N ASP A 8 6.58 3.27 14.47
CA ASP A 8 5.69 4.07 13.63
C ASP A 8 4.26 4.09 14.17
N TYR A 9 3.93 3.20 15.12
CA TYR A 9 2.59 2.99 15.66
C TYR A 9 2.59 2.91 17.20
N PHE A 10 3.26 3.85 17.88
CA PHE A 10 3.20 4.03 19.34
C PHE A 10 3.58 2.78 20.17
N GLY A 11 4.41 1.89 19.62
CA GLY A 11 4.86 0.67 20.30
C GLY A 11 3.92 -0.53 20.18
N PHE A 12 2.83 -0.42 19.41
CA PHE A 12 2.00 -1.59 19.08
C PHE A 12 2.75 -2.53 18.13
N VAL A 13 2.82 -3.80 18.50
CA VAL A 13 3.63 -4.81 17.77
C VAL A 13 3.08 -5.08 16.37
N ASN A 14 1.76 -5.14 16.24
CA ASN A 14 1.08 -5.38 14.97
C ASN A 14 0.73 -4.04 14.31
N PRO A 15 0.86 -3.92 12.98
CA PRO A 15 0.40 -2.73 12.27
C PRO A 15 -1.09 -2.52 12.52
N PRO A 16 -1.54 -1.26 12.65
CA PRO A 16 -2.95 -0.96 12.83
C PRO A 16 -3.74 -1.34 11.57
N VAL A 17 -5.02 -1.66 11.77
CA VAL A 17 -5.99 -1.80 10.69
C VAL A 17 -6.58 -0.42 10.38
N VAL A 18 -6.19 0.14 9.24
CA VAL A 18 -6.58 1.49 8.80
C VAL A 18 -7.64 1.37 7.71
N HIS A 19 -8.90 1.49 8.12
CA HIS A 19 -10.04 1.58 7.21
C HIS A 19 -10.30 3.04 6.83
N ALA A 20 -9.88 3.43 5.63
CA ALA A 20 -10.11 4.77 5.13
C ALA A 20 -10.27 4.75 3.60
N SER A 21 -11.15 5.61 3.10
CA SER A 21 -11.21 5.97 1.68
C SER A 21 -10.54 7.32 1.47
N THR A 22 -11.03 8.38 2.12
CA THR A 22 -10.48 9.73 2.01
C THR A 22 -9.31 9.94 2.98
N VAL A 23 -8.21 10.49 2.47
CA VAL A 23 -7.06 10.93 3.29
C VAL A 23 -6.98 12.45 3.24
N LEU A 24 -6.96 13.09 4.40
CA LEU A 24 -6.86 14.54 4.50
C LEU A 24 -5.47 15.01 4.05
N PHE A 25 -5.46 16.11 3.30
CA PHE A 25 -4.24 16.88 3.08
C PHE A 25 -4.12 17.94 4.18
N PRO A 26 -2.90 18.29 4.61
CA PRO A 26 -2.71 19.31 5.64
C PRO A 26 -3.16 20.70 5.18
N ASN A 27 -3.11 20.99 3.87
CA ASN A 27 -3.58 22.24 3.27
C ASN A 27 -3.80 22.08 1.75
N ALA A 28 -4.40 23.10 1.13
CA ALA A 28 -4.72 23.11 -0.30
C ALA A 28 -3.46 23.09 -1.20
N ALA A 29 -2.35 23.70 -0.77
CA ALA A 29 -1.10 23.68 -1.52
C ALA A 29 -0.51 22.27 -1.61
N ALA A 30 -0.49 21.52 -0.50
CA ALA A 30 -0.07 20.12 -0.46
C ALA A 30 -0.97 19.21 -1.33
N MET A 31 -2.28 19.50 -1.35
CA MET A 31 -3.22 18.83 -2.23
C MET A 31 -2.92 19.08 -3.71
N ALA A 32 -2.69 20.34 -4.09
CA ALA A 32 -2.35 20.71 -5.47
C ALA A 32 -1.04 20.06 -5.93
N ALA A 33 -0.03 20.01 -5.05
CA ALA A 33 1.26 19.40 -5.33
C ALA A 33 1.24 17.86 -5.38
N ARG A 34 0.19 17.22 -4.84
CA ARG A 34 0.08 15.74 -4.72
C ARG A 34 1.30 15.09 -4.06
N ASN A 35 1.91 15.78 -3.10
CA ASN A 35 3.20 15.43 -2.50
C ASN A 35 3.07 14.64 -1.17
N GLN A 36 1.94 13.95 -0.95
CA GLN A 36 1.79 13.07 0.21
C GLN A 36 1.69 11.62 -0.24
N LYS A 37 2.22 10.72 0.59
CA LYS A 37 2.27 9.29 0.31
C LYS A 37 0.87 8.70 0.07
N TYR A 38 -0.06 8.95 0.99
CA TYR A 38 -1.43 8.43 0.89
C TYR A 38 -2.37 9.54 0.44
N THR A 39 -3.03 9.35 -0.69
CA THR A 39 -3.98 10.34 -1.24
C THR A 39 -5.43 9.84 -1.16
N TYR A 40 -5.63 8.54 -1.32
CA TYR A 40 -6.93 7.88 -1.21
C TYR A 40 -6.71 6.39 -0.95
N GLY A 41 -7.56 5.76 -0.15
CA GLY A 41 -7.37 4.39 0.34
C GLY A 41 -7.35 3.32 -0.75
N THR A 42 -7.99 3.56 -1.91
CA THR A 42 -7.88 2.63 -3.05
C THR A 42 -6.48 2.59 -3.65
N ARG A 43 -5.63 3.59 -3.39
CA ARG A 43 -4.22 3.60 -3.80
C ARG A 43 -3.28 2.98 -2.76
N GLY A 44 -3.80 2.64 -1.59
CA GLY A 44 -3.04 2.08 -0.47
C GLY A 44 -3.35 2.76 0.85
N THR A 45 -3.18 2.00 1.92
CA THR A 45 -3.22 2.44 3.32
C THR A 45 -1.97 1.92 4.03
N PRO A 46 -1.65 2.44 5.24
CA PRO A 46 -0.57 1.88 6.04
C PRO A 46 -0.69 0.36 6.24
N THR A 47 -1.91 -0.17 6.31
CA THR A 47 -2.17 -1.61 6.45
C THR A 47 -1.80 -2.40 5.19
N THR A 48 -2.18 -1.92 4.00
CA THR A 48 -1.83 -2.61 2.75
C THR A 48 -0.35 -2.50 2.42
N ASP A 49 0.28 -1.38 2.78
CA ASP A 49 1.72 -1.18 2.64
C ASP A 49 2.51 -2.14 3.53
N ALA A 50 2.09 -2.32 4.78
CA ALA A 50 2.71 -3.29 5.69
C ALA A 50 2.64 -4.72 5.12
N LEU A 51 1.50 -5.10 4.55
CA LEU A 51 1.34 -6.39 3.86
C LEU A 51 2.27 -6.49 2.64
N ALA A 52 2.29 -5.49 1.76
CA ALA A 52 3.13 -5.49 0.57
C ALA A 52 4.62 -5.61 0.92
N GLN A 53 5.09 -4.84 1.92
CA GLN A 53 6.47 -4.90 2.40
C GLN A 53 6.83 -6.26 3.03
N ALA A 54 5.89 -6.89 3.73
CA ALA A 54 6.10 -8.23 4.25
C ALA A 54 6.27 -9.25 3.12
N ILE A 55 5.44 -9.18 2.08
CA ILE A 55 5.57 -10.04 0.88
C ILE A 55 6.89 -9.75 0.16
N ASP A 56 7.26 -8.47 -0.01
CA ASP A 56 8.53 -8.09 -0.64
C ASP A 56 9.73 -8.71 0.07
N ALA A 57 9.74 -8.70 1.40
CA ALA A 57 10.80 -9.31 2.18
C ALA A 57 10.81 -10.85 2.12
N LEU A 58 9.64 -11.49 1.93
CA LEU A 58 9.52 -12.94 1.85
C LEU A 58 9.96 -13.48 0.48
N GLU A 59 9.56 -12.79 -0.59
CA GLU A 59 9.82 -13.21 -1.98
C GLU A 59 11.09 -12.59 -2.56
N GLY A 60 11.67 -11.58 -1.90
CA GLY A 60 12.80 -10.82 -2.42
C GLY A 60 12.42 -9.92 -3.60
N SER A 61 11.16 -9.50 -3.70
CA SER A 61 10.67 -8.66 -4.80
C SER A 61 11.05 -7.19 -4.62
N ALA A 62 11.15 -6.47 -5.75
CA ALA A 62 11.38 -5.03 -5.76
C ALA A 62 10.13 -4.21 -5.35
N GLY A 63 8.95 -4.83 -5.35
CA GLY A 63 7.69 -4.24 -4.96
C GLY A 63 6.52 -5.19 -5.18
N THR A 64 5.51 -5.08 -4.32
CA THR A 64 4.29 -5.91 -4.35
C THR A 64 3.05 -5.05 -4.54
N ILE A 65 2.13 -5.50 -5.39
CA ILE A 65 0.80 -4.88 -5.59
C ILE A 65 -0.27 -5.79 -5.02
N VAL A 66 -1.05 -5.27 -4.06
CA VAL A 66 -2.18 -6.00 -3.45
C VAL A 66 -3.44 -5.77 -4.27
N VAL A 67 -4.15 -6.87 -4.57
CA VAL A 67 -5.34 -6.90 -5.44
C VAL A 67 -6.48 -7.70 -4.77
N PRO A 68 -7.75 -7.51 -5.16
CA PRO A 68 -8.88 -8.05 -4.40
C PRO A 68 -9.07 -9.58 -4.50
N SER A 69 -8.35 -10.26 -5.40
CA SER A 69 -8.44 -11.72 -5.56
C SER A 69 -7.22 -12.31 -6.25
N GLY A 70 -7.04 -13.62 -6.13
CA GLY A 70 -6.01 -14.36 -6.87
C GLY A 70 -6.21 -14.31 -8.39
N LEU A 71 -7.47 -14.29 -8.87
CA LEU A 71 -7.74 -14.11 -10.30
C LEU A 71 -7.22 -12.75 -10.79
N ALA A 72 -7.48 -11.68 -10.04
CA ALA A 72 -6.96 -10.35 -10.36
C ALA A 72 -5.42 -10.32 -10.33
N ALA A 73 -4.79 -11.07 -9.43
CA ALA A 73 -3.33 -11.17 -9.34
C ALA A 73 -2.70 -11.81 -10.59
N VAL A 74 -3.44 -12.64 -11.31
CA VAL A 74 -2.98 -13.24 -12.58
C VAL A 74 -3.33 -12.35 -13.77
N THR A 75 -4.55 -11.82 -13.84
CA THR A 75 -5.03 -11.12 -15.03
C THR A 75 -4.46 -9.71 -15.17
N ILE A 76 -4.25 -8.98 -14.07
CA ILE A 76 -3.74 -7.59 -14.12
C ILE A 76 -2.34 -7.52 -14.74
N PRO A 77 -1.35 -8.34 -14.33
CA PRO A 77 -0.03 -8.33 -14.97
C PRO A 77 -0.10 -8.66 -16.46
N LEU A 78 -0.95 -9.62 -16.87
CA LEU A 78 -1.13 -9.97 -18.27
C LEU A 78 -1.67 -8.77 -19.06
N LEU A 79 -2.72 -8.10 -18.57
CA LEU A 79 -3.27 -6.90 -19.20
C LEU A 79 -2.30 -5.72 -19.23
N ALA A 80 -1.36 -5.64 -18.28
CA ALA A 80 -0.39 -4.55 -18.20
C ALA A 80 0.79 -4.72 -19.16
N PHE A 81 1.23 -5.95 -19.42
CA PHE A 81 2.50 -6.21 -20.09
C PHE A 81 2.40 -6.99 -21.42
N VAL A 82 1.29 -7.70 -21.67
CA VAL A 82 1.11 -8.38 -22.96
C VAL A 82 0.81 -7.36 -24.04
N SER A 83 1.55 -7.41 -25.16
CA SER A 83 1.26 -6.60 -26.33
C SER A 83 0.05 -7.15 -27.09
N ALA A 84 -0.72 -6.25 -27.70
CA ALA A 84 -1.75 -6.63 -28.68
C ALA A 84 -1.15 -7.33 -29.91
#